data_AF-A0A917HCF1-F1
#
_entry.id   AF-A0A917HCF1-F1
#
_cell.length_a   1.000
_cell.length_b   1.000
_cell.length_c   1.000
_cell.angle_alpha   90.00
_cell.angle_beta   90.00
_cell.angle_gamma   90.00
#
_symmetry.space_group_name_H-M   'P 1'
#
loop_
_entity.id
_entity.type
_entity.pdbx_description
1 polymer ?
#
loop_
_entity_poly.entity_id
_entity_poly.type
_entity_poly.pdbx_seq_one_letter_code
_entity_poly.pdbx_strand_id
1 'polypeptide(L)' 'MTVADLIQVYEGKTELVSAEEKTYQWNNFVKDFNKDPRTKAIGNRMNVAAQLWKQVRDNPGSKQYSPDLLASYLDDKK' A
#
# COMPACT_ATOMS: atom_id res chain seq x y z
N MET A 1 -12.34 -13.45 12.08
CA MET A 1 -13.57 -13.18 11.31
C MET A 1 -14.65 -14.12 11.81
N THR A 2 -15.76 -13.59 12.32
CA THR A 2 -16.92 -14.37 12.77
C THR A 2 -18.15 -13.95 11.98
N VAL A 3 -19.20 -14.78 11.99
CA VAL A 3 -20.43 -14.51 11.22
C VAL A 3 -21.08 -13.18 11.64
N ALA A 4 -20.96 -12.80 12.92
CA ALA A 4 -21.46 -11.52 13.43
C ALA A 4 -20.74 -10.30 12.82
N ASP A 5 -19.45 -10.43 12.53
CA ASP A 5 -18.63 -9.38 11.92
C ASP A 5 -19.13 -9.07 10.50
N LEU A 6 -19.47 -10.12 9.72
CA LEU A 6 -20.02 -10.01 8.37
C LEU A 6 -21.41 -9.34 8.33
N ILE A 7 -22.24 -9.55 9.36
CA ILE A 7 -23.56 -8.93 9.46
C ILE A 7 -23.42 -7.41 9.68
N GLN A 8 -22.46 -6.96 10.48
CA GLN A 8 -22.23 -5.51 10.72
C GLN A 8 -21.73 -4.76 9.47
N VAL A 9 -20.97 -5.42 8.61
CA VAL A 9 -20.57 -4.90 7.28
C VAL A 9 -21.78 -4.68 6.40
N TYR A 10 -22.62 -5.71 6.34
CA TYR A 10 -23.78 -5.73 5.46
C TYR A 10 -24.80 -4.67 5.89
N GLU A 11 -24.90 -4.39 7.20
CA GLU A 11 -25.69 -3.30 7.75
C GLU A 11 -25.06 -1.90 7.61
N GLY A 12 -23.86 -1.77 7.04
CA GLY A 12 -23.22 -0.47 6.75
C GLY A 12 -22.81 0.34 7.98
N LYS A 13 -22.74 -0.28 9.16
CA LYS A 13 -22.48 0.40 10.45
C LYS A 13 -21.00 0.48 10.83
N THR A 14 -20.11 -0.16 10.07
CA THR A 14 -18.66 -0.12 10.33
C THR A 14 -17.90 -0.28 9.02
N GLU A 15 -17.01 0.65 8.73
CA GLU A 15 -15.92 0.44 7.79
C GLU A 15 -14.96 -0.56 8.45
N LEU A 16 -15.03 -1.82 8.03
CA LEU A 16 -14.12 -2.84 8.52
C LEU A 16 -12.70 -2.51 8.09
N VAL A 17 -11.97 -1.74 8.89
CA VAL A 17 -10.50 -1.70 8.81
C VAL A 17 -9.92 -2.97 9.43
N SER A 18 -10.39 -4.11 8.94
CA SER A 18 -9.95 -5.44 9.32
C SER A 18 -8.55 -5.66 8.74
N ALA A 19 -7.71 -6.45 9.39
CA ALA A 19 -6.32 -6.69 8.96
C ALA A 19 -6.20 -7.18 7.50
N GLU A 20 -7.28 -7.73 6.94
CA GLU A 20 -7.44 -8.01 5.52
C GLU A 20 -7.35 -6.78 4.64
N GLU A 21 -7.93 -5.63 5.01
CA GLU A 21 -7.81 -4.39 4.25
C GLU A 21 -6.38 -3.86 4.24
N LYS A 22 -5.64 -3.94 5.36
CA LYS A 22 -4.22 -3.56 5.39
C LYS A 22 -3.38 -4.46 4.47
N THR A 23 -3.66 -5.75 4.47
CA THR A 23 -3.00 -6.72 3.59
C THR A 23 -3.36 -6.46 2.13
N TYR A 24 -4.62 -6.10 1.86
CA TYR A 24 -5.11 -5.73 0.54
C TYR A 24 -4.46 -4.44 0.02
N GLN A 25 -4.29 -3.43 0.87
CA GLN A 25 -3.61 -2.18 0.50
C GLN A 25 -2.13 -2.41 0.19
N TRP A 26 -1.43 -3.21 1.00
CA TRP A 26 -0.04 -3.60 0.70
C TRP A 26 0.06 -4.38 -0.62
N ASN A 27 -0.82 -5.36 -0.82
CA ASN A 27 -0.81 -6.16 -2.04
C ASN A 27 -1.09 -5.30 -3.28
N ASN A 28 -2.03 -4.36 -3.20
CA ASN A 28 -2.30 -3.40 -4.28
C ASN A 28 -1.11 -2.47 -4.52
N PHE A 29 -0.48 -1.97 -3.45
CA PHE A 29 0.70 -1.13 -3.54
C PHE A 29 1.85 -1.85 -4.24
N VAL A 30 2.19 -3.07 -3.82
CA VAL A 30 3.27 -3.86 -4.43
C VAL A 30 2.96 -4.24 -5.87
N LYS A 31 1.69 -4.57 -6.17
CA LYS A 31 1.25 -4.91 -7.53
C LYS A 31 1.41 -3.71 -8.47
N ASP A 32 0.98 -2.53 -8.04
CA ASP A 32 1.08 -1.30 -8.83
C ASP A 32 2.54 -0.83 -8.97
N PHE A 33 3.30 -0.89 -7.88
CA PHE A 33 4.75 -0.66 -7.87
C PHE A 33 5.48 -1.57 -8.87
N ASN A 34 5.16 -2.86 -8.92
CA ASN A 34 5.81 -3.81 -9.83
C ASN A 34 5.39 -3.61 -11.30
N LYS A 35 4.19 -3.07 -11.53
CA LYS A 35 3.67 -2.77 -12.86
C LYS A 35 4.40 -1.59 -13.51
N ASP A 36 4.93 -0.68 -12.69
CA ASP A 36 5.68 0.47 -13.17
C ASP A 36 7.05 0.06 -13.75
N PRO A 37 7.38 0.45 -15.00
CA PRO A 37 8.66 0.10 -15.63
C PRO A 37 9.87 0.75 -14.95
N ARG A 38 9.69 1.86 -14.21
CA ARG A 38 10.77 2.54 -13.47
C ARG A 38 11.29 1.67 -12.34
N THR A 39 10.44 0.83 -11.74
CA THR A 39 10.85 -0.09 -10.69
C THR A 39 11.63 -1.29 -11.23
N LYS A 40 11.52 -1.62 -12.52
CA LYS A 40 12.31 -2.69 -13.14
C LYS A 40 13.81 -2.42 -13.12
N ALA A 41 14.22 -1.15 -13.13
CA ALA A 41 15.62 -0.75 -13.00
C ALA A 41 16.15 -0.88 -11.56
N ILE A 42 15.27 -1.08 -10.58
CA ILE A 42 15.63 -1.20 -9.16
C ILE A 42 15.94 -2.68 -8.87
N GLY A 43 17.16 -3.00 -8.49
CA GLY A 43 17.54 -4.38 -8.16
C GLY A 43 16.79 -4.93 -6.93
N ASN A 44 16.58 -4.10 -5.90
CA ASN A 44 15.95 -4.48 -4.63
C ASN A 44 14.52 -3.95 -4.47
N ARG A 45 13.67 -4.21 -5.47
CA ARG A 45 12.26 -3.77 -5.53
C ARG A 45 11.47 -4.02 -4.25
N MET A 46 11.57 -5.21 -3.67
CA MET A 46 10.80 -5.58 -2.47
C MET A 46 11.20 -4.75 -1.25
N ASN A 47 12.49 -4.46 -1.11
CA ASN A 47 13.02 -3.69 0.02
C ASN A 47 12.63 -2.20 -0.12
N VAL A 48 12.71 -1.67 -1.35
CA VAL A 48 12.24 -0.31 -1.68
C VAL A 48 10.73 -0.19 -1.47
N ALA A 49 9.94 -1.15 -1.93
CA ALA A 49 8.49 -1.16 -1.72
C ALA A 49 8.14 -1.16 -0.23
N ALA A 50 8.85 -1.94 0.60
CA ALA A 50 8.62 -1.98 2.04
C ALA A 50 8.98 -0.66 2.74
N GLN A 51 10.07 0.00 2.32
CA GLN A 51 10.46 1.32 2.84
C GLN A 51 9.42 2.39 2.45
N LEU A 52 9.03 2.44 1.18
CA LEU A 52 8.00 3.36 0.69
C LEU A 52 6.66 3.14 1.38
N TRP A 53 6.25 1.89 1.56
CA TRP A 53 5.01 1.57 2.26
C TRP A 53 5.03 1.99 3.72
N LYS A 54 6.17 1.91 4.41
CA LYS A 54 6.31 2.48 5.75
C LYS A 54 6.03 3.98 5.75
N GLN A 55 6.58 4.74 4.79
CA GLN A 55 6.32 6.18 4.67
C GLN A 55 4.86 6.48 4.34
N VAL A 56 4.27 5.76 3.38
CA VAL A 56 2.87 5.95 2.97
C VAL A 56 1.89 5.57 4.07
N ARG A 57 2.21 4.56 4.88
CA ARG A 57 1.37 4.12 6.01
C ARG A 57 1.37 5.13 7.15
N ASP A 58 2.50 5.79 7.40
CA ASP A 58 2.66 6.78 8.47
C ASP A 58 2.09 8.15 8.06
N ASN A 59 2.12 8.45 6.76
CA ASN A 59 1.55 9.67 6.21
C ASN A 59 0.01 9.59 6.06
N PRO A 60 -0.76 10.62 6.44
CA PRO A 60 -2.22 10.65 6.27
C PRO A 60 -2.69 10.84 4.82
N GLY A 61 -1.79 10.78 3.83
CA GLY A 61 -2.11 10.91 2.41
C GLY A 61 -2.69 9.64 1.76
N SER A 62 -2.89 9.69 0.45
CA SER A 62 -3.40 8.56 -0.34
C SER A 62 -2.50 7.32 -0.18
N LYS A 63 -3.05 6.24 0.36
CA LYS A 63 -2.37 4.94 0.56
C LYS A 63 -2.22 4.14 -0.74
N GLN A 64 -1.93 4.83 -1.83
CA GLN A 64 -1.80 4.26 -3.16
C GLN A 64 -0.39 4.55 -3.69
N TYR A 65 0.14 3.64 -4.50
CA TYR A 65 1.39 3.88 -5.19
C TYR A 65 1.22 5.09 -6.11
N SER A 66 2.21 5.96 -6.11
CA SER A 66 2.29 7.08 -7.04
C SER A 66 3.69 7.10 -7.65
N PRO A 67 3.82 7.29 -8.97
CA PRO A 67 5.12 7.39 -9.62
C PRO A 67 5.93 8.59 -9.11
N ASP A 68 5.26 9.61 -8.56
CA ASP A 68 5.88 10.77 -7.91
C ASP A 68 6.53 10.43 -6.56
N LEU A 69 5.88 9.55 -5.78
CA LEU A 69 6.45 9.01 -4.53
C LEU A 69 7.75 8.26 -4.81
N LEU A 70 7.78 7.46 -5.88
CA LEU A 70 9.00 6.76 -6.29
C LEU A 70 10.09 7.75 -6.73
N ALA A 71 9.74 8.80 -7.47
CA ALA A 71 10.69 9.82 -7.90
C ALA A 71 11.28 10.57 -6.71
N SER A 72 10.46 10.99 -5.75
CA SER A 72 10.89 11.64 -4.51
C SER A 72 11.82 10.75 -3.68
N TYR A 73 11.54 9.45 -3.59
CA TYR A 73 12.41 8.50 -2.89
C TYR A 73 13.76 8.28 -3.60
N LEU A 74 13.77 8.29 -4.94
CA LEU A 74 15.01 8.19 -5.71
C LEU A 74 15.84 9.48 -5.65
N ASP A 75 15.19 10.63 -5.54
CA ASP A 75 15.83 11.95 -5.37
C ASP A 75 16.45 12.10 -3.98
N ASP A 76 15.73 11.74 -2.91
CA ASP A 76 16.23 11.73 -1.52
C ASP A 76 17.44 10.80 -1.32
N LYS A 77 17.55 9.74 -2.13
CA LYS A 77 18.64 8.75 -2.09
C LYS A 77 19.86 9.12 -2.96
N LYS A 78 19.84 10.27 -3.65
CA LYS A 78 20.92 10.74 -4.53
C LYS A 78 22.03 11.45 -3.75
#